data_AF-A0ABD7EYK9-F1
#
_entry.id   AF-A0ABD7EYK9-F1
#
_cell.length_a   1.000
_cell.length_b   1.000
_cell.length_c   1.000
_cell.angle_alpha   90.00
_cell.angle_beta   90.00
_cell.angle_gamma   90.00
#
_symmetry.space_group_name_H-M   'P 1'
#
loop_
_entity.id
_entity.type
_entity.pdbx_description
1 polymer ?
#
loop_
_entity_poly.entity_id
_entity_poly.type
_entity_poly.pdbx_seq_one_letter_code
_entity_poly.pdbx_strand_id
1 'polypeptide(L)'
;MNTPFQAQKGFTLIELMIVIAILGILVVVAIPTYQNYIGRAQASEALYLADDLKTEISIASAVNNRLPNAEDVSKQGTIGVTAQRIGGTYIQNGGVTVEADTGKISIPFDKGQNKGKVLTLTPYRINNDSTWLFNWQCGGTLDPMMVPAMCRDNSHG
;
A
#
# COMPACT_ATOMS: atom_id res chain seq x y z
N MET A 1 6.97 -66.42 14.62
CA MET A 1 7.69 -65.68 13.57
C MET A 1 8.10 -64.34 14.17
N ASN A 2 9.34 -64.23 14.65
CA ASN A 2 9.87 -62.99 15.24
C ASN A 2 10.63 -62.25 14.14
N THR A 3 10.01 -61.21 13.57
CA THR A 3 10.70 -60.27 12.70
C THR A 3 11.65 -59.41 13.55
N PRO A 4 12.96 -59.40 13.28
CA PRO A 4 13.87 -58.53 14.02
C PRO A 4 13.54 -57.06 13.71
N PHE A 5 13.36 -56.25 14.76
CA PHE A 5 13.28 -54.80 14.63
C PHE A 5 14.55 -54.29 13.95
N GLN A 6 14.43 -53.91 12.69
CA GLN A 6 15.50 -53.25 11.95
C GLN A 6 15.79 -51.92 12.67
N ALA A 7 16.96 -51.79 13.29
CA ALA A 7 17.34 -50.58 13.99
C ALA A 7 17.32 -49.40 13.00
N GLN A 8 16.37 -48.48 13.18
CA GLN A 8 16.31 -47.26 12.39
C GLN A 8 17.59 -46.46 12.69
N LYS A 9 18.43 -46.27 11.66
CA LYS A 9 19.59 -45.37 11.75
C LYS A 9 19.04 -43.96 11.95
N GLY A 10 19.20 -43.42 13.16
CA GLY A 10 18.83 -42.05 13.47
C GLY A 10 19.72 -41.04 12.74
N PHE A 11 19.19 -39.84 12.52
CA PHE A 11 19.94 -38.71 11.97
C PHE A 11 21.09 -38.32 12.91
N THR A 12 22.27 -38.03 12.36
CA THR A 12 23.41 -37.61 13.18
C THR A 12 23.29 -36.13 13.56
N LEU A 13 23.85 -35.78 14.72
CA LEU A 13 23.87 -34.39 15.19
C LEU A 13 24.67 -33.48 14.24
N ILE A 14 25.69 -34.03 13.58
CA ILE A 14 26.48 -33.30 12.59
C ILE A 14 25.70 -33.04 11.30
N GLU A 15 24.90 -34.00 10.82
CA GLU A 15 24.01 -33.78 9.67
C GLU A 15 23.00 -32.69 9.97
N LEU A 16 22.42 -32.71 11.18
CA LEU A 16 21.51 -31.64 11.59
C LEU A 16 22.22 -30.29 11.61
N MET A 17 23.41 -30.20 12.22
CA MET A 17 24.20 -28.95 12.30
C MET A 17 24.52 -28.33 10.93
N ILE A 18 24.83 -29.15 9.93
CA ILE A 18 25.07 -28.66 8.57
C ILE A 18 23.78 -28.12 7.94
N VAL A 19 22.65 -28.80 8.15
CA VAL A 19 21.35 -28.35 7.63
C VAL A 19 20.96 -26.99 8.23
N ILE A 20 21.10 -26.80 9.55
CA ILE A 20 20.81 -25.50 10.18
C ILE A 20 21.77 -24.40 9.70
N ALA A 21 23.05 -24.72 9.47
CA ALA A 21 24.01 -23.75 8.93
C ALA A 21 23.61 -23.26 7.53
N ILE A 22 23.22 -24.17 6.64
CA ILE A 22 22.76 -23.82 5.28
C ILE A 22 21.43 -23.04 5.34
N LEU A 23 20.47 -23.49 6.16
CA LEU A 23 19.19 -22.79 6.36
C LEU A 23 19.39 -21.36 6.86
N GLY A 24 20.35 -21.14 7.77
CA GLY A 24 20.69 -19.81 8.28
C GLY A 24 21.09 -18.83 7.17
N ILE A 25 21.92 -19.28 6.21
CA ILE A 25 22.36 -18.45 5.08
C ILE A 25 21.17 -18.10 4.18
N LEU A 26 20.31 -19.09 3.86
CA LEU A 26 19.16 -18.88 2.98
C LEU A 26 18.15 -17.88 3.57
N VAL A 27 17.92 -17.94 4.88
CA VAL A 27 16.95 -17.07 5.57
C VAL A 27 17.37 -15.60 5.50
N VAL A 28 18.67 -15.30 5.66
CA VAL A 28 19.17 -13.91 5.63
C VAL A 28 18.88 -13.23 4.29
N VAL A 29 18.98 -13.96 3.18
CA VAL A 29 18.69 -13.43 1.83
C VAL A 29 17.18 -13.35 1.57
N ALA A 30 16.40 -14.30 2.10
CA ALA A 30 14.96 -14.40 1.83
C ALA A 30 14.12 -13.37 2.59
N ILE A 31 14.43 -13.09 3.87
CA ILE A 31 13.65 -12.17 4.72
C ILE A 31 13.42 -10.78 4.10
N PRO A 32 14.44 -10.04 3.62
CA PRO A 32 14.22 -8.69 3.10
C PRO A 32 13.30 -8.69 1.87
N THR A 33 13.42 -9.70 1.01
CA THR A 33 12.55 -9.85 -0.17
C THR A 33 11.10 -10.12 0.23
N TYR A 34 10.89 -10.96 1.26
CA TYR A 34 9.56 -11.26 1.76
C TYR A 34 8.89 -10.04 2.43
N GLN A 35 9.67 -9.24 3.16
CA GLN A 35 9.19 -7.97 3.71
C GLN A 35 8.75 -6.99 2.61
N ASN A 36 9.49 -6.91 1.50
CA ASN A 36 9.10 -6.10 0.35
C ASN A 36 7.79 -6.57 -0.29
N TYR A 37 7.59 -7.89 -0.39
CA TYR A 37 6.34 -8.47 -0.88
C TYR A 37 5.15 -8.10 0.01
N ILE A 38 5.29 -8.23 1.33
CA ILE A 38 4.26 -7.84 2.29
C ILE A 38 3.98 -6.33 2.21
N GLY A 39 5.02 -5.50 2.16
CA GLY A 39 4.87 -4.04 2.02
C GLY A 39 4.10 -3.65 0.76
N ARG A 40 4.34 -4.36 -0.35
CA ARG A 40 3.59 -4.19 -1.61
C ARG A 40 2.12 -4.58 -1.48
N ALA A 41 1.82 -5.69 -0.81
CA ALA A 41 0.44 -6.09 -0.56
C ALA A 41 -0.31 -5.07 0.29
N GLN A 42 0.35 -4.52 1.33
CA GLN A 42 -0.19 -3.45 2.17
C GLN A 42 -0.49 -2.19 1.36
N ALA A 43 0.42 -1.80 0.46
CA ALA A 43 0.22 -0.66 -0.43
C ALA A 43 -0.93 -0.89 -1.44
N SER A 44 -1.09 -2.11 -1.95
CA SER A 44 -2.24 -2.45 -2.81
C SER A 44 -3.58 -2.35 -2.08
N GLU A 45 -3.66 -2.78 -0.82
CA GLU A 45 -4.86 -2.60 0.01
C GLU A 45 -5.19 -1.10 0.17
N ALA A 46 -4.18 -0.27 0.43
CA ALA A 46 -4.35 1.18 0.54
C ALA A 46 -4.90 1.80 -0.74
N LEU A 47 -4.41 1.38 -1.91
CA LEU A 47 -4.91 1.84 -3.21
C LEU A 47 -6.38 1.46 -3.40
N TYR A 48 -6.74 0.22 -3.09
CA TYR A 48 -8.12 -0.26 -3.21
C TYR A 48 -9.07 0.52 -2.28
N LEU A 49 -8.66 0.76 -1.04
CA LEU A 49 -9.45 1.54 -0.08
C LEU A 49 -9.62 3.01 -0.52
N ALA A 50 -8.70 3.54 -1.31
CA ALA A 50 -8.76 4.90 -1.82
C ALA A 50 -9.64 5.07 -3.06
N ASP A 51 -10.10 3.99 -3.71
CA ASP A 51 -10.86 4.08 -4.96
C ASP A 51 -12.21 4.80 -4.79
N ASP A 52 -12.85 4.69 -3.61
CA ASP A 52 -14.07 5.43 -3.29
C ASP A 52 -13.81 6.95 -3.27
N LEU A 53 -12.76 7.38 -2.55
CA LEU A 53 -12.32 8.78 -2.54
C LEU A 53 -11.93 9.30 -3.93
N LYS A 54 -11.21 8.49 -4.71
CA LYS A 54 -10.80 8.88 -6.06
C LYS A 54 -12.03 9.13 -6.95
N THR A 55 -13.05 8.28 -6.82
CA THR A 55 -14.32 8.42 -7.53
C THR A 55 -15.07 9.67 -7.08
N GLU A 56 -15.16 9.90 -5.77
CA GLU A 56 -15.85 11.06 -5.22
C GLU A 56 -15.20 12.38 -5.63
N ILE A 57 -13.87 12.48 -5.55
CA ILE A 57 -13.12 13.64 -6.03
C ILE A 57 -13.35 13.86 -7.53
N SER A 58 -13.46 12.78 -8.32
CA SER A 58 -13.72 12.85 -9.77
C SER A 58 -15.10 13.40 -10.07
N ILE A 59 -16.12 12.91 -9.37
CA ILE A 59 -17.50 13.38 -9.52
C ILE A 59 -17.61 14.84 -9.06
N ALA A 60 -17.10 15.17 -7.87
CA ALA A 60 -17.16 16.52 -7.32
C ALA A 60 -16.45 17.53 -8.26
N SER A 61 -15.32 17.14 -8.84
CA SER A 61 -14.59 18.01 -9.76
C SER A 61 -15.32 18.20 -11.09
N ALA A 62 -15.92 17.13 -11.63
CA ALA A 62 -16.71 17.20 -12.84
C ALA A 62 -17.96 18.08 -12.70
N VAL A 63 -18.62 18.04 -11.54
CA VAL A 63 -19.83 18.84 -11.27
C VAL A 63 -19.50 20.30 -10.98
N ASN A 64 -18.50 20.54 -10.12
CA ASN A 64 -18.21 21.90 -9.64
C ASN A 64 -17.24 22.67 -10.53
N ASN A 65 -16.69 22.01 -11.55
CA ASN A 65 -15.68 22.58 -12.43
C ASN A 65 -14.46 23.14 -11.67
N ARG A 66 -14.04 22.45 -10.59
CA ARG A 66 -12.88 22.78 -9.74
C ARG A 66 -12.42 21.55 -8.94
N LEU A 67 -11.17 21.52 -8.48
CA LEU A 67 -10.75 20.55 -7.45
C LEU A 67 -11.48 20.81 -6.11
N PRO A 68 -11.52 19.82 -5.19
CA PRO A 68 -12.13 19.96 -3.88
C PRO A 68 -11.53 21.15 -3.11
N ASN A 69 -12.35 22.01 -2.54
CA ASN A 69 -11.89 23.15 -1.74
C ASN A 69 -11.85 22.76 -0.25
N ALA A 70 -11.56 23.74 0.61
CA ALA A 70 -11.50 23.54 2.05
C ALA A 70 -12.83 23.04 2.67
N GLU A 71 -13.98 23.41 2.11
CA GLU A 71 -15.29 22.96 2.61
C GLU A 71 -15.52 21.48 2.26
N ASP A 72 -15.22 21.08 1.03
CA ASP A 72 -15.40 19.71 0.55
C ASP A 72 -14.56 18.70 1.35
N VAL A 73 -13.30 19.06 1.66
CA VAL A 73 -12.37 18.20 2.41
C VAL A 73 -12.48 18.36 3.93
N SER A 74 -13.33 19.29 4.40
CA SER A 74 -13.57 19.47 5.84
C SER A 74 -14.18 18.22 6.46
N LYS A 75 -14.13 18.10 7.79
CA LYS A 75 -14.70 16.95 8.50
C LYS A 75 -16.22 16.78 8.33
N GLN A 76 -16.89 17.81 7.81
CA GLN A 76 -18.33 17.83 7.55
C GLN A 76 -18.64 17.84 6.04
N GLY A 77 -17.64 18.07 5.19
CA GLY A 77 -17.77 18.01 3.74
C GLY A 77 -17.78 16.58 3.23
N THR A 78 -18.39 16.36 2.06
CA THR A 78 -18.62 15.02 1.50
C THR A 78 -17.31 14.22 1.39
N ILE A 79 -16.26 14.84 0.84
CA ILE A 79 -14.96 14.18 0.64
C ILE A 79 -14.26 13.92 1.99
N GLY A 80 -14.33 14.88 2.91
CA GLY A 80 -13.72 14.71 4.23
C GLY A 80 -14.42 13.68 5.11
N VAL A 81 -15.75 13.50 4.99
CA VAL A 81 -16.45 12.40 5.69
C VAL A 81 -16.10 11.04 5.10
N THR A 82 -15.96 10.92 3.78
CA THR A 82 -15.50 9.68 3.14
C THR A 82 -14.08 9.35 3.54
N ALA A 83 -13.18 10.33 3.53
CA ALA A 83 -11.80 10.15 3.99
C ALA A 83 -11.72 9.63 5.43
N GLN A 84 -12.59 10.11 6.32
CA GLN A 84 -12.62 9.65 7.70
C GLN A 84 -13.09 8.21 7.87
N ARG A 85 -13.92 7.71 6.95
CA ARG A 85 -14.44 6.35 6.98
C ARG A 85 -13.46 5.32 6.44
N ILE A 86 -12.43 5.76 5.71
CA ILE A 86 -11.40 4.87 5.23
C ILE A 86 -10.55 4.38 6.40
N GLY A 87 -10.48 3.07 6.51
CA GLY A 87 -9.45 2.36 7.24
C GLY A 87 -9.47 0.89 6.88
N GLY A 88 -8.45 0.20 7.35
CA GLY A 88 -8.17 -1.18 7.00
C GLY A 88 -7.26 -1.83 8.02
N THR A 89 -6.58 -2.90 7.61
CA THR A 89 -5.70 -3.64 8.52
C THR A 89 -4.47 -2.82 8.92
N TYR A 90 -3.98 -1.99 7.99
CA TYR A 90 -2.73 -1.22 8.13
C TYR A 90 -2.93 0.30 8.09
N ILE A 91 -4.19 0.75 8.03
CA ILE A 91 -4.58 2.14 7.96
C ILE A 91 -5.62 2.40 9.04
N GLN A 92 -5.34 3.35 9.91
CA GLN A 92 -6.26 3.77 10.95
C GLN A 92 -7.48 4.50 10.35
N ASN A 93 -8.68 4.13 10.80
CA ASN A 93 -9.91 4.90 10.52
C ASN A 93 -9.72 6.36 10.93
N GLY A 94 -10.04 7.29 10.03
CA GLY A 94 -9.86 8.71 10.27
C GLY A 94 -8.46 9.25 9.99
N GLY A 95 -7.51 8.39 9.60
CA GLY A 95 -6.13 8.78 9.29
C GLY A 95 -5.93 9.30 7.88
N VAL A 96 -6.80 8.95 6.93
CA VAL A 96 -6.70 9.41 5.53
C VAL A 96 -7.13 10.86 5.42
N THR A 97 -6.38 11.64 4.64
CA THR A 97 -6.64 13.06 4.43
C THR A 97 -6.63 13.41 2.95
N VAL A 98 -7.35 14.47 2.59
CA VAL A 98 -7.36 15.05 1.24
C VAL A 98 -7.00 16.52 1.36
N GLU A 99 -6.02 16.96 0.58
CA GLU A 99 -5.60 18.37 0.57
C GLU A 99 -6.52 19.21 -0.32
N ALA A 100 -6.97 20.35 0.21
CA ALA A 100 -7.77 21.31 -0.53
C ALA A 100 -7.03 21.85 -1.74
N ASP A 101 -7.79 22.21 -2.78
CA ASP A 101 -7.37 22.80 -4.06
C ASP A 101 -6.43 21.94 -4.92
N THR A 102 -5.87 20.86 -4.36
CA THR A 102 -5.00 19.90 -5.05
C THR A 102 -5.67 18.53 -5.20
N GLY A 103 -6.60 18.16 -4.32
CA GLY A 103 -7.22 16.84 -4.29
C GLY A 103 -6.24 15.72 -3.91
N LYS A 104 -5.06 16.06 -3.37
CA LYS A 104 -4.02 15.10 -3.01
C LYS A 104 -4.46 14.24 -1.83
N ILE A 105 -4.65 12.95 -2.06
CA ILE A 105 -5.01 11.98 -1.03
C ILE A 105 -3.73 11.50 -0.34
N SER A 106 -3.70 11.55 1.00
CA SER A 106 -2.59 11.06 1.82
C SER A 106 -3.07 9.95 2.74
N ILE A 107 -2.48 8.76 2.59
CA ILE A 107 -2.87 7.53 3.27
C ILE A 107 -1.72 7.07 4.18
N PRO A 108 -1.76 7.39 5.48
CA PRO A 108 -0.72 6.98 6.41
C PRO A 108 -0.91 5.51 6.84
N PHE A 109 0.21 4.79 6.95
CA PHE A 109 0.23 3.44 7.48
C PHE A 109 0.58 3.45 8.97
N ASP A 110 -0.30 2.92 9.82
CA ASP A 110 -0.07 2.83 11.28
C ASP A 110 0.61 1.52 11.70
N LYS A 111 0.57 0.50 10.83
CA LYS A 111 1.07 -0.86 11.09
C LYS A 111 1.77 -1.46 9.87
N GLY A 112 2.37 -2.63 10.08
CA GLY A 112 2.98 -3.41 9.00
C GLY A 112 4.38 -2.94 8.59
N GLN A 113 4.81 -3.35 7.40
CA GLN A 113 6.13 -3.05 6.86
C GLN A 113 6.24 -1.59 6.41
N ASN A 114 5.10 -0.97 6.09
CA ASN A 114 5.01 0.45 5.74
C ASN A 114 4.74 1.37 6.93
N LYS A 115 4.74 0.87 8.17
CA LYS A 115 4.43 1.68 9.36
C LYS A 115 5.21 3.01 9.39
N GLY A 116 4.49 4.11 9.59
CA GLY A 116 5.04 5.46 9.63
C GLY A 116 5.31 6.08 8.25
N LYS A 117 5.08 5.33 7.17
CA LYS A 117 5.15 5.84 5.80
C LYS A 117 3.76 6.26 5.32
N VAL A 118 3.72 7.03 4.24
CA VAL A 118 2.48 7.58 3.67
C VAL A 118 2.46 7.29 2.17
N LEU A 119 1.39 6.69 1.67
CA LEU A 119 1.11 6.60 0.25
C LEU A 119 0.31 7.84 -0.16
N THR A 120 0.75 8.52 -1.22
CA THR A 120 0.10 9.72 -1.73
C THR A 120 -0.46 9.45 -3.12
N LEU A 121 -1.67 9.94 -3.39
CA LEU A 121 -2.30 9.91 -4.71
C LEU A 121 -2.64 11.33 -5.12
N THR A 122 -2.05 11.80 -6.22
CA THR A 122 -2.26 13.16 -6.72
C THR A 122 -3.01 13.09 -8.04
N PRO A 123 -4.17 13.76 -8.17
CA PRO A 123 -4.85 13.85 -9.45
C PRO A 123 -4.08 14.79 -10.38
N TYR A 124 -3.94 14.41 -11.64
CA TYR A 124 -3.38 15.26 -12.68
C TYR A 124 -4.27 15.20 -13.91
N ARG A 125 -4.48 16.35 -14.55
CA ARG A 125 -5.39 16.44 -15.70
C ARG A 125 -4.80 15.71 -16.90
N ILE A 126 -5.62 14.91 -17.58
CA ILE A 126 -5.20 14.16 -18.77
C ILE A 126 -5.01 15.08 -19.98
N ASN A 127 -5.82 16.14 -20.08
CA ASN A 127 -5.77 17.16 -21.11
C ASN A 127 -6.02 18.54 -20.49
N ASN A 128 -5.62 19.60 -21.19
CA ASN A 128 -5.95 20.99 -20.80
C ASN A 128 -7.38 21.40 -21.19
N ASP A 129 -8.23 20.44 -21.54
CA ASP A 129 -9.62 20.70 -21.90
C ASP A 129 -10.44 21.18 -20.69
N SER A 130 -11.61 21.74 -20.96
CA SER A 130 -12.59 22.15 -19.94
C SER A 130 -13.23 20.98 -19.18
N THR A 131 -12.73 19.75 -19.34
CA THR A 131 -13.24 18.56 -18.66
C THR A 131 -12.36 18.23 -17.45
N TRP A 132 -12.96 18.03 -16.27
CA TRP A 132 -12.25 17.65 -15.05
C TRP A 132 -11.96 16.14 -14.99
N LEU A 133 -11.44 15.63 -16.11
CA LEU A 133 -10.92 14.28 -16.19
C LEU A 133 -9.46 14.32 -15.74
N PHE A 134 -9.14 13.49 -14.75
CA PHE A 134 -7.77 13.34 -14.28
C PHE A 134 -7.45 11.87 -14.12
N ASN A 135 -6.17 11.57 -14.27
CA ASN A 135 -5.61 10.31 -13.86
C ASN A 135 -4.85 10.51 -12.55
N TRP A 136 -4.43 9.42 -11.92
CA TRP A 136 -3.85 9.44 -10.58
C TRP A 136 -2.38 9.09 -10.62
N GLN A 137 -1.55 9.95 -10.06
CA GLN A 137 -0.13 9.71 -9.87
C GLN A 137 0.12 9.25 -8.44
N CYS A 138 0.83 8.14 -8.28
CA CYS A 138 1.28 7.68 -6.97
C CYS A 138 2.53 8.42 -6.51
N GLY A 139 2.68 8.58 -5.19
CA GLY A 139 3.86 9.13 -4.56
C GLY A 139 3.88 8.84 -3.06
N GLY A 140 4.61 9.67 -2.32
CA GLY A 140 4.72 9.57 -0.87
C GLY A 140 6.09 9.02 -0.42
N THR A 141 6.11 8.34 0.72
CA THR A 141 7.36 7.97 1.41
C THR A 141 7.61 6.46 1.45
N LEU A 142 6.83 5.67 0.70
CA LEU A 142 7.01 4.23 0.60
C LEU A 142 8.31 3.90 -0.14
N ASP A 143 8.89 2.75 0.21
CA ASP A 143 10.03 2.22 -0.53
C ASP A 143 9.58 1.83 -1.95
N PRO A 144 10.31 2.17 -3.02
CA PRO A 144 9.97 1.77 -4.39
C PRO A 144 9.81 0.24 -4.59
N MET A 145 10.46 -0.58 -3.77
CA MET A 145 10.30 -2.04 -3.77
C MET A 145 9.01 -2.50 -3.08
N MET A 146 8.41 -1.66 -2.25
CA MET A 146 7.18 -1.90 -1.49
C MET A 146 5.95 -1.24 -2.11
N VAL A 147 6.05 -0.60 -3.27
CA VAL A 147 4.88 -0.08 -4.00
C VAL A 147 4.48 -1.00 -5.16
N PRO A 148 3.19 -1.09 -5.52
CA PRO A 148 2.72 -1.85 -6.68
C PRO A 148 3.31 -1.33 -7.99
N ALA A 149 3.25 -2.13 -9.04
CA ALA A 149 3.85 -1.76 -10.33
C ALA A 149 3.32 -0.42 -10.88
N MET A 150 2.01 -0.20 -10.78
CA MET A 150 1.34 1.04 -11.18
C MET A 150 1.82 2.30 -10.45
N CYS A 151 2.48 2.15 -9.29
CA CYS A 151 3.01 3.26 -8.51
C CYS A 151 4.54 3.37 -8.59
N ARG A 152 5.22 2.53 -9.39
CA ARG A 152 6.66 2.67 -9.67
C ARG A 152 6.90 3.53 -10.89
N ASP A 153 6.04 3.41 -11.89
CA ASP A 153 6.18 4.09 -13.17
C ASP A 153 5.53 5.48 -13.07
N ASN A 154 6.11 6.33 -12.23
CA ASN A 154 5.67 7.73 -12.04
C ASN A 154 6.07 8.64 -13.22
N SER A 155 6.47 8.07 -14.36
CA SER A 155 6.81 8.80 -15.57
C SER A 155 5.55 9.16 -16.35
N HIS A 156 4.96 10.31 -16.00
CA HIS A 156 4.25 11.10 -17.00
C HIS A 156 5.31 11.75 -17.88
N GLY A 157 5.50 11.20 -19.08
CA GLY A 157 6.14 11.92 -20.18
C GLY A 157 5.20 12.98 -20.73
#